data_AF-A0A8T3BXN8-F1
#
_entry.id   AF-A0A8T3BXN8-F1
#
_cell.length_a   1.000
_cell.length_b   1.000
_cell.length_c   1.000
_cell.angle_alpha   90.00
_cell.angle_beta   90.00
_cell.angle_gamma   90.00
#
_symmetry.space_group_name_H-M   'P 1'
#
loop_
_entity.id
_entity.type
_entity.pdbx_description
1 polymer ?
#
loop_
_entity_poly.entity_id
_entity_poly.type
_entity_poly.pdbx_seq_one_letter_code
_entity_poly.pdbx_strand_id
1 'polypeptide(L)'
;MGPFFCLLSPTFLSSQLIHGVILHGNLSPFSISVIYAANNVDERASLWNKIRELIPSSPLPWLVMGDLNCYRFHNEKAGGNPVPSSKLQELNGTIFDCGLHDLASGGLFFTWHNQRADEPIHIKLDRVMVNSCFLDHFPLAHYKNIDIGVKHVKARLVAKEKDEFSKVKFMLNKRTTMGEEVKDDLDMIEATQRVGIIKGTMTTTHSYTGDQRLLDASHRDLRRARAAALNIVPTSTGAAKAVALVLPTLKGKLNGIALRVPTPNVSVVDLVVQVSKKTFAEEVNAAFRDSAEKELKGILSVCDEPLVSVDFRCSDVSSTVDSSLTMVMGDDLVKVIAWYDNEWGYSQRVVDLAHIVADNWK
;
A
#
# COMPACT_ATOMS: atom_id res chain seq x y z
N MET A 1 5.96 30.21 -12.10
CA MET A 1 5.83 29.81 -10.68
C MET A 1 6.46 28.43 -10.58
N GLY A 2 7.50 28.27 -9.77
CA GLY A 2 8.17 26.96 -9.61
C GLY A 2 7.24 25.92 -8.98
N PRO A 3 7.52 24.62 -9.12
CA PRO A 3 6.71 23.58 -8.49
C PRO A 3 6.76 23.73 -6.97
N PHE A 4 5.59 23.77 -6.33
CA PHE A 4 5.46 23.78 -4.89
C PHE A 4 5.80 22.37 -4.38
N PHE A 5 6.92 22.19 -3.71
CA PHE A 5 7.36 20.88 -3.24
C PHE A 5 6.59 20.46 -1.96
N CYS A 6 5.98 19.27 -1.96
CA CYS A 6 5.39 18.61 -0.78
C CYS A 6 6.36 17.56 -0.19
N LEU A 7 7.37 17.94 0.60
CA LEU A 7 8.32 16.96 1.12
C LEU A 7 7.73 16.23 2.33
N LEU A 8 7.48 14.91 2.22
CA LEU A 8 7.40 14.04 3.41
C LEU A 8 8.83 13.72 3.84
N SER A 9 9.20 14.14 5.04
CA SER A 9 10.45 13.73 5.69
C SER A 9 10.11 12.65 6.73
N PRO A 10 10.34 11.36 6.43
CA PRO A 10 10.08 10.28 7.38
C PRO A 10 11.05 10.43 8.55
N THR A 11 10.54 10.41 9.76
CA THR A 11 11.36 10.42 10.99
C THR A 11 11.31 9.09 11.71
N PHE A 12 10.35 8.22 11.37
CA PHE A 12 10.26 6.87 11.92
C PHE A 12 9.51 5.92 10.98
N LEU A 13 10.02 4.69 10.85
CA LEU A 13 9.38 3.60 10.10
C LEU A 13 9.44 2.29 10.91
N SER A 14 8.37 1.51 10.81
CA SER A 14 8.24 0.16 11.36
C SER A 14 7.19 -0.63 10.58
N SER A 15 7.07 -1.92 10.88
CA SER A 15 6.04 -2.79 10.28
C SER A 15 4.59 -2.35 10.54
N GLN A 16 4.34 -1.52 11.57
CA GLN A 16 2.99 -1.07 11.93
C GLN A 16 2.78 0.45 11.79
N LEU A 17 3.83 1.23 11.55
CA LEU A 17 3.77 2.70 11.60
C LEU A 17 4.82 3.35 10.71
N ILE A 18 4.35 4.29 9.89
CA ILE A 18 5.18 5.29 9.21
C ILE A 18 4.85 6.64 9.84
N HIS A 19 5.86 7.39 10.29
CA HIS A 19 5.68 8.73 10.82
C HIS A 19 6.69 9.70 10.17
N GLY A 20 6.21 10.90 9.88
CA GLY A 20 7.04 11.95 9.31
C GLY A 20 6.36 13.31 9.33
N VAL A 21 7.09 14.30 8.83
CA VAL A 21 6.61 15.68 8.69
C VAL A 21 6.36 15.97 7.23
N ILE A 22 5.19 16.53 6.92
CA ILE A 22 4.86 17.04 5.60
C ILE A 22 5.17 18.53 5.56
N LEU A 23 6.02 18.92 4.61
CA LEU A 23 6.33 20.31 4.27
C LEU A 23 5.70 20.61 2.91
N HIS A 24 4.77 21.56 2.81
CA HIS A 24 4.14 21.89 1.52
C HIS A 24 4.08 23.40 1.28
N GLY A 25 4.92 23.89 0.37
CA GLY A 25 4.90 25.29 -0.06
C GLY A 25 4.94 26.28 1.12
N ASN A 26 3.91 27.13 1.24
CA ASN A 26 3.76 28.10 2.33
C ASN A 26 2.90 27.59 3.51
N LEU A 27 2.41 26.35 3.48
CA LEU A 27 1.65 25.79 4.60
C LEU A 27 2.58 25.50 5.77
N SER A 28 2.07 25.72 6.98
CA SER A 28 2.73 25.26 8.20
C SER A 28 2.95 23.76 8.14
N PRO A 29 4.15 23.26 8.51
CA PRO A 29 4.42 21.83 8.55
C PRO A 29 3.41 21.10 9.43
N PHE A 30 3.01 19.91 9.02
CA PHE A 30 2.19 19.05 9.86
C PHE A 30 2.74 17.63 9.90
N SER A 31 2.62 17.00 11.06
CA SER A 31 3.04 15.62 11.25
C SER A 31 1.98 14.67 10.70
N ILE A 32 2.41 13.55 10.14
CA ILE A 32 1.54 12.46 9.71
C ILE A 32 2.02 11.14 10.31
N SER A 33 1.09 10.35 10.82
CA SER A 33 1.29 8.97 11.25
C SER A 33 0.34 8.05 10.49
N VAL A 34 0.89 7.14 9.69
CA VAL A 34 0.13 6.14 8.94
C VAL A 34 0.29 4.79 9.63
N ILE A 35 -0.82 4.21 10.08
CA ILE A 35 -0.87 3.01 10.92
C ILE A 35 -1.38 1.81 10.12
N TYR A 36 -0.69 0.68 10.27
CA TYR A 36 -1.18 -0.65 9.92
C TYR A 36 -0.98 -1.59 11.11
N ALA A 37 -1.91 -1.55 12.05
CA ALA A 37 -1.76 -2.23 13.33
C ALA A 37 -1.90 -3.74 13.20
N ALA A 38 -1.25 -4.50 14.09
CA ALA A 38 -1.41 -5.95 14.16
C ALA A 38 -2.83 -6.35 14.62
N ASN A 39 -3.25 -7.57 14.29
CA ASN A 39 -4.49 -8.14 14.85
C ASN A 39 -4.32 -8.57 16.32
N ASN A 40 -3.09 -8.93 16.69
CA ASN A 40 -2.73 -9.35 18.04
C ASN A 40 -2.58 -8.12 18.96
N VAL A 41 -3.16 -8.20 20.16
CA VAL A 41 -3.15 -7.11 21.16
C VAL A 41 -1.73 -6.82 21.66
N ASP A 42 -0.94 -7.85 21.93
CA ASP A 42 0.41 -7.72 22.47
C ASP A 42 1.36 -7.09 21.44
N GLU A 43 1.21 -7.47 20.16
CA GLU A 43 1.96 -6.87 19.05
C GLU A 43 1.59 -5.39 18.86
N ARG A 44 0.31 -5.03 19.04
CA ARG A 44 -0.16 -3.62 18.97
C ARG A 44 0.29 -2.77 20.16
N ALA A 45 0.57 -3.35 21.32
CA ALA A 45 1.01 -2.58 22.48
C ALA A 45 2.27 -1.74 22.16
N SER A 46 3.20 -2.32 21.38
CA SER A 46 4.40 -1.62 20.90
C SER A 46 4.07 -0.42 20.01
N LEU A 47 3.10 -0.56 19.10
CA LEU A 47 2.60 0.52 18.24
C LEU A 47 2.04 1.67 19.08
N TRP A 48 1.19 1.39 20.07
CA TRP A 48 0.57 2.45 20.86
C TRP A 48 1.56 3.18 21.75
N ASN A 49 2.51 2.47 22.34
CA ASN A 49 3.63 3.10 23.05
C ASN A 49 4.40 4.01 22.10
N LYS A 50 4.65 3.55 20.86
CA LYS A 50 5.35 4.39 19.88
C LYS A 50 4.56 5.63 19.48
N ILE A 51 3.24 5.52 19.30
CA ILE A 51 2.39 6.69 19.03
C ILE A 51 2.46 7.70 20.17
N ARG A 52 2.47 7.26 21.44
CA ARG A 52 2.65 8.16 22.59
C ARG A 52 4.00 8.86 22.59
N GLU A 53 5.07 8.18 22.19
CA GLU A 53 6.40 8.80 22.05
C GLU A 53 6.46 9.86 20.93
N LEU A 54 5.59 9.75 19.93
CA LEU A 54 5.55 10.63 18.77
C LEU A 54 4.62 11.84 18.97
N ILE A 55 4.07 12.02 20.17
CA ILE A 55 3.33 13.25 20.52
C ILE A 55 4.26 14.44 20.21
N PRO A 56 3.88 15.32 19.27
CA PRO A 56 4.74 16.43 18.89
C PRO A 56 5.06 17.32 20.10
N SER A 57 6.34 17.61 20.33
CA SER A 57 6.81 18.43 21.47
C SER A 57 6.43 19.92 21.35
N SER A 58 5.97 20.32 20.16
CA SER A 58 5.55 21.67 19.75
C SER A 58 4.14 21.56 19.14
N PRO A 59 3.28 22.59 19.18
CA PRO A 59 1.92 22.52 18.64
C PRO A 59 1.91 22.48 17.10
N LEU A 60 2.40 21.37 16.56
CA LEU A 60 2.30 21.03 15.15
C LEU A 60 0.98 20.31 14.92
N PRO A 61 0.22 20.67 13.87
CA PRO A 61 -0.91 19.87 13.42
C PRO A 61 -0.47 18.43 13.21
N TRP A 62 -1.24 17.47 13.74
CA TRP A 62 -0.91 16.05 13.64
C TRP A 62 -2.10 15.26 13.12
N LEU A 63 -1.86 14.52 12.04
CA LEU A 63 -2.80 13.60 11.41
C LEU A 63 -2.36 12.16 11.68
N VAL A 64 -3.23 11.36 12.30
CA VAL A 64 -3.01 9.94 12.55
C VAL A 64 -4.09 9.15 11.83
N MET A 65 -3.72 8.23 10.94
CA MET A 65 -4.69 7.54 10.09
C MET A 65 -4.26 6.11 9.76
N GLY A 66 -5.23 5.25 9.46
CA GLY A 66 -4.96 3.91 8.93
C GLY A 66 -5.83 2.82 9.53
N ASP A 67 -5.34 1.57 9.41
CA ASP A 67 -6.00 0.38 9.93
C ASP A 67 -5.57 0.13 11.36
N LEU A 68 -6.47 0.35 12.32
CA LEU A 68 -6.10 0.19 13.72
C LEU A 68 -6.27 -1.26 14.22
N ASN A 69 -6.94 -2.13 13.43
CA ASN A 69 -7.29 -3.50 13.82
C ASN A 69 -7.91 -3.65 15.23
N CYS A 70 -8.49 -2.55 15.73
CA CYS A 70 -9.26 -2.45 16.96
C CYS A 70 -10.33 -1.36 16.80
N TYR A 71 -11.27 -1.30 17.73
CA TYR A 71 -12.38 -0.35 17.70
C TYR A 71 -12.67 0.19 19.10
N ARG A 72 -13.38 1.33 19.17
CA ARG A 72 -13.53 2.16 20.37
C ARG A 72 -14.79 1.84 21.17
N PHE A 73 -15.86 1.51 20.46
CA PHE A 73 -17.19 1.36 21.05
C PHE A 73 -17.86 0.06 20.62
N HIS A 74 -18.69 -0.53 21.48
CA HIS A 74 -19.36 -1.79 21.17
C HIS A 74 -20.19 -1.76 19.88
N ASN A 75 -20.80 -0.61 19.55
CA ASN A 75 -21.58 -0.42 18.33
C ASN A 75 -20.73 -0.39 17.03
N GLU A 76 -19.40 -0.34 17.14
CA GLU A 76 -18.49 -0.36 16.01
C GLU A 76 -18.14 -1.79 15.55
N LYS A 77 -18.78 -2.79 16.16
CA LYS A 77 -18.77 -4.18 15.73
C LYS A 77 -20.19 -4.71 15.64
N ALA A 78 -20.51 -5.37 14.54
CA ALA A 78 -21.72 -6.16 14.37
C ALA A 78 -21.35 -7.62 14.06
N GLY A 79 -22.02 -8.56 14.71
CA GLY A 79 -21.75 -10.00 14.56
C GLY A 79 -20.51 -10.51 15.29
N GLY A 80 -20.50 -11.82 15.55
CA GLY A 80 -19.48 -12.50 16.36
C GLY A 80 -19.53 -12.12 17.85
N ASN A 81 -18.57 -12.62 18.62
CA ASN A 81 -18.53 -12.37 20.06
C ASN A 81 -18.14 -10.91 20.37
N PRO A 82 -18.80 -10.28 21.36
CA PRO A 82 -18.41 -8.95 21.82
C PRO A 82 -17.02 -9.01 22.44
N VAL A 83 -16.21 -7.99 22.17
CA VAL A 83 -14.90 -7.82 22.77
C VAL A 83 -15.07 -7.24 24.18
N PRO A 84 -14.34 -7.72 25.21
CA PRO A 84 -14.41 -7.15 26.55
C PRO A 84 -14.05 -5.66 26.58
N SER A 85 -14.69 -4.88 27.46
CA SER A 85 -14.43 -3.44 27.63
C SER A 85 -12.94 -3.10 27.87
N SER A 86 -12.20 -3.98 28.55
CA SER A 86 -10.76 -3.81 28.78
C SER A 86 -9.94 -3.74 27.49
N LYS A 87 -10.34 -4.46 26.44
CA LYS A 87 -9.69 -4.38 25.12
C LYS A 87 -10.11 -3.15 24.32
N LEU A 88 -11.28 -2.56 24.60
CA LEU A 88 -11.68 -1.27 24.01
C LEU A 88 -10.89 -0.10 24.60
N GLN A 89 -10.39 -0.24 25.83
CA GLN A 89 -9.59 0.78 26.51
C GLN A 89 -8.19 0.96 25.86
N GLU A 90 -7.68 -0.02 25.13
CA GLU A 90 -6.39 0.06 24.43
C GLU A 90 -6.33 1.29 23.49
N LEU A 91 -7.30 1.38 22.57
CA LEU A 91 -7.37 2.49 21.62
C LEU A 91 -7.86 3.77 22.31
N ASN A 92 -8.88 3.69 23.16
CA ASN A 92 -9.44 4.88 23.82
C ASN A 92 -8.42 5.56 24.75
N GLY A 93 -7.62 4.78 25.48
CA GLY A 93 -6.53 5.28 26.30
C GLY A 93 -5.47 5.97 25.44
N THR A 94 -5.04 5.33 24.35
CA THR A 94 -4.04 5.94 23.45
C THR A 94 -4.52 7.25 22.82
N ILE A 95 -5.79 7.31 22.39
CA ILE A 95 -6.41 8.53 21.87
C ILE A 95 -6.39 9.64 22.92
N PHE A 96 -6.76 9.30 24.15
CA PHE A 96 -6.76 10.24 25.27
C PHE A 96 -5.35 10.73 25.62
N ASP A 97 -4.40 9.81 25.80
CA ASP A 97 -3.00 10.09 26.15
C ASP A 97 -2.32 11.00 25.11
N CYS A 98 -2.68 10.83 23.83
CA CYS A 98 -2.10 11.60 22.73
C CYS A 98 -2.86 12.89 22.40
N GLY A 99 -3.96 13.19 23.10
CA GLY A 99 -4.80 14.36 22.80
C GLY A 99 -5.40 14.33 21.39
N LEU A 100 -5.72 13.13 20.89
CA LEU A 100 -6.30 12.93 19.56
C LEU A 100 -7.82 12.99 19.61
N HIS A 101 -8.39 13.47 18.51
CA HIS A 101 -9.82 13.52 18.25
C HIS A 101 -10.12 12.61 17.06
N ASP A 102 -11.09 11.70 17.22
CA ASP A 102 -11.57 10.87 16.12
C ASP A 102 -12.42 11.73 15.19
N LEU A 103 -11.95 11.87 13.95
CA LEU A 103 -12.53 12.81 13.02
C LEU A 103 -13.90 12.33 12.54
N ALA A 104 -14.80 13.25 12.22
CA ALA A 104 -16.13 12.88 11.72
C ALA A 104 -16.02 12.06 10.43
N SER A 105 -16.73 10.92 10.36
CA SER A 105 -16.75 10.03 9.19
C SER A 105 -18.12 10.05 8.50
N GLY A 106 -18.17 10.23 7.18
CA GLY A 106 -19.35 10.02 6.34
C GLY A 106 -19.24 8.75 5.48
N GLY A 107 -20.34 8.31 4.86
CA GLY A 107 -20.36 7.09 4.03
C GLY A 107 -20.53 5.83 4.86
N LEU A 108 -19.84 4.74 4.49
CA LEU A 108 -19.98 3.46 5.19
C LEU A 108 -19.42 3.52 6.62
N PHE A 109 -20.23 3.09 7.59
CA PHE A 109 -19.84 3.06 8.99
C PHE A 109 -18.83 1.95 9.30
N PHE A 110 -19.10 0.73 8.83
CA PHE A 110 -18.17 -0.38 8.95
C PHE A 110 -17.14 -0.34 7.83
N THR A 111 -15.88 -0.56 8.18
CA THR A 111 -14.75 -0.46 7.27
C THR A 111 -14.06 -1.80 7.04
N TRP A 112 -14.51 -2.86 7.71
CA TRP A 112 -14.13 -4.26 7.44
C TRP A 112 -15.32 -5.21 7.53
N HIS A 113 -15.28 -6.30 6.75
CA HIS A 113 -16.21 -7.42 6.90
C HIS A 113 -15.56 -8.77 6.58
N ASN A 114 -16.04 -9.85 7.23
CA ASN A 114 -15.47 -11.20 7.12
C ASN A 114 -15.86 -11.98 5.84
N GLN A 115 -16.74 -11.43 5.01
CA GLN A 115 -17.26 -12.04 3.77
C GLN A 115 -18.01 -13.37 3.93
N ARG A 116 -18.45 -13.71 5.15
CA ARG A 116 -19.28 -14.89 5.41
C ARG A 116 -20.76 -14.54 5.22
N ALA A 117 -21.52 -15.44 4.61
CA ALA A 117 -22.95 -15.26 4.35
C ALA A 117 -23.82 -15.73 5.51
N ASP A 118 -23.36 -16.76 6.23
CA ASP A 118 -24.02 -17.41 7.37
C ASP A 118 -23.81 -16.64 8.68
N GLU A 119 -22.58 -16.19 8.94
CA GLU A 119 -22.22 -15.45 10.16
C GLU A 119 -21.46 -14.16 9.80
N PRO A 120 -22.14 -13.14 9.26
CA PRO A 120 -21.49 -11.90 8.86
C PRO A 120 -20.95 -11.15 10.08
N ILE A 121 -19.69 -10.74 9.98
CA ILE A 121 -19.05 -9.85 10.95
C ILE A 121 -18.64 -8.59 10.24
N HIS A 122 -18.99 -7.44 10.82
CA HIS A 122 -18.63 -6.10 10.35
C HIS A 122 -17.96 -5.32 11.47
N ILE A 123 -16.87 -4.60 11.17
CA ILE A 123 -16.12 -3.83 12.17
C ILE A 123 -15.64 -2.49 11.58
N LYS A 124 -15.66 -1.42 12.37
CA LYS A 124 -15.01 -0.14 12.05
C LYS A 124 -13.55 -0.13 12.55
N LEU A 125 -12.63 -0.45 11.64
CA LEU A 125 -11.18 -0.55 11.91
C LEU A 125 -10.40 0.66 11.37
N ASP A 126 -10.76 1.15 10.20
CA ASP A 126 -10.13 2.33 9.57
C ASP A 126 -10.58 3.64 10.21
N ARG A 127 -9.61 4.46 10.61
CA ARG A 127 -9.85 5.78 11.23
C ARG A 127 -8.93 6.86 10.72
N VAL A 128 -9.40 8.08 10.91
CA VAL A 128 -8.61 9.30 10.82
C VAL A 128 -8.79 10.04 12.13
N MET A 129 -7.70 10.32 12.82
CA MET A 129 -7.64 10.99 14.11
C MET A 129 -6.70 12.19 13.99
N VAL A 130 -6.98 13.25 14.72
CA VAL A 130 -6.24 14.52 14.60
C VAL A 130 -6.07 15.16 15.97
N ASN A 131 -4.99 15.91 16.20
CA ASN A 131 -4.89 16.72 17.42
C ASN A 131 -5.66 18.04 17.31
N SER A 132 -5.82 18.75 18.43
CA SER A 132 -6.53 20.06 18.44
C SER A 132 -5.90 21.07 17.48
N CYS A 133 -4.57 21.09 17.39
CA CYS A 133 -3.87 22.02 16.50
C CYS A 133 -4.24 21.80 15.02
N PHE A 134 -4.44 20.55 14.60
CA PHE A 134 -4.96 20.26 13.27
C PHE A 134 -6.39 20.77 13.06
N LEU A 135 -7.25 20.69 14.06
CA LEU A 135 -8.61 21.24 13.97
C LEU A 135 -8.65 22.77 14.01
N ASP A 136 -7.71 23.42 14.68
CA ASP A 136 -7.58 24.87 14.68
C ASP A 136 -7.28 25.39 13.25
N HIS A 137 -6.43 24.65 12.53
CA HIS A 137 -6.11 24.91 11.12
C HIS A 137 -7.23 24.43 10.18
N PHE A 138 -7.86 23.28 10.49
CA PHE A 138 -8.84 22.63 9.63
C PHE A 138 -10.16 22.32 10.37
N PRO A 139 -10.96 23.33 10.74
CA PRO A 139 -12.12 23.14 11.62
C PRO A 139 -13.26 22.34 11.01
N LEU A 140 -13.31 22.21 9.67
CA LEU A 140 -14.33 21.46 8.94
C LEU A 140 -13.85 20.09 8.45
N ALA A 141 -12.75 19.58 9.04
CA ALA A 141 -12.19 18.29 8.72
C ALA A 141 -13.16 17.13 9.00
N HIS A 142 -13.36 16.30 7.99
CA HIS A 142 -14.11 15.04 8.07
C HIS A 142 -13.56 14.06 7.04
N TYR A 143 -13.78 12.75 7.20
CA TYR A 143 -13.43 11.76 6.18
C TYR A 143 -14.65 11.01 5.65
N LYS A 144 -14.58 10.43 4.45
CA LYS A 144 -15.67 9.70 3.79
C LYS A 144 -15.24 8.29 3.38
N ASN A 145 -15.98 7.28 3.82
CA ASN A 145 -15.76 5.88 3.49
C ASN A 145 -16.58 5.51 2.22
N ILE A 146 -15.92 5.20 1.09
CA ILE A 146 -16.56 5.30 -0.25
C ILE A 146 -16.64 3.99 -1.08
N ASP A 147 -16.56 2.78 -0.52
CA ASP A 147 -16.54 1.56 -1.37
C ASP A 147 -17.30 0.36 -0.76
N ILE A 148 -18.18 -0.27 -1.56
CA ILE A 148 -18.95 -1.48 -1.19
C ILE A 148 -18.43 -2.65 -2.05
N GLY A 149 -17.89 -3.71 -1.42
CA GLY A 149 -17.58 -4.98 -2.11
C GLY A 149 -16.18 -5.56 -1.89
N VAL A 150 -15.34 -4.90 -1.10
CA VAL A 150 -14.01 -5.40 -0.69
C VAL A 150 -13.98 -5.61 0.82
N LYS A 151 -13.12 -6.52 1.31
CA LYS A 151 -12.93 -6.80 2.74
C LYS A 151 -12.75 -5.54 3.58
N HIS A 152 -12.32 -4.44 2.96
CA HIS A 152 -11.87 -3.21 3.59
C HIS A 152 -12.30 -1.96 2.79
N VAL A 153 -12.71 -0.89 3.47
CA VAL A 153 -13.29 0.32 2.84
C VAL A 153 -12.24 1.42 2.65
N LYS A 154 -12.34 2.16 1.53
CA LYS A 154 -11.50 3.33 1.23
C LYS A 154 -12.01 4.58 1.94
N ALA A 155 -11.13 5.30 2.64
CA ALA A 155 -11.47 6.49 3.43
C ALA A 155 -10.88 7.77 2.83
N ARG A 156 -11.70 8.77 2.54
CA ARG A 156 -11.30 10.05 1.95
C ARG A 156 -11.40 11.17 2.95
N LEU A 157 -10.29 11.62 3.54
CA LEU A 157 -10.28 12.84 4.36
C LEU A 157 -10.62 14.05 3.46
N VAL A 158 -11.34 15.02 4.04
CA VAL A 158 -11.82 16.31 3.53
C VAL A 158 -11.63 17.32 4.66
N ALA A 159 -10.53 18.06 4.65
CA ALA A 159 -10.23 19.15 5.59
C ALA A 159 -10.33 20.51 4.89
N LYS A 160 -10.72 21.58 5.58
CA LYS A 160 -10.82 22.93 4.99
C LYS A 160 -10.30 23.96 5.97
N GLU A 161 -9.49 24.89 5.49
CA GLU A 161 -8.95 25.99 6.28
C GLU A 161 -10.01 27.09 6.51
N LYS A 162 -9.75 27.96 7.49
CA LYS A 162 -10.72 28.95 7.99
C LYS A 162 -10.94 30.14 7.04
N ASP A 163 -9.94 30.50 6.21
CA ASP A 163 -9.99 31.74 5.40
C ASP A 163 -9.62 31.62 3.90
N GLU A 164 -9.33 30.43 3.36
CA GLU A 164 -9.22 30.23 1.90
C GLU A 164 -9.84 28.89 1.46
N PHE A 165 -10.39 28.86 0.25
CA PHE A 165 -11.01 27.67 -0.35
C PHE A 165 -9.94 26.62 -0.69
N SER A 166 -9.61 25.77 0.27
CA SER A 166 -8.70 24.63 0.07
C SER A 166 -9.34 23.37 0.66
N LYS A 167 -9.82 22.44 -0.18
CA LYS A 167 -10.41 21.15 0.24
C LYS A 167 -9.35 20.05 0.28
N VAL A 168 -9.11 19.51 1.46
CA VAL A 168 -8.09 18.51 1.71
C VAL A 168 -8.53 17.09 1.43
N LYS A 169 -8.24 16.55 0.25
CA LYS A 169 -8.78 15.25 -0.19
C LYS A 169 -7.75 14.10 -0.09
N PHE A 170 -7.67 13.38 1.02
CA PHE A 170 -6.90 12.12 1.03
C PHE A 170 -7.72 10.98 0.40
N MET A 171 -7.11 9.92 -0.13
CA MET A 171 -7.82 8.69 -0.51
C MET A 171 -7.07 7.49 0.06
N LEU A 172 -7.57 6.94 1.15
CA LEU A 172 -7.07 5.74 1.79
C LEU A 172 -7.49 4.51 0.97
N ASN A 173 -6.55 3.64 0.65
CA ASN A 173 -6.83 2.29 0.15
C ASN A 173 -5.99 1.31 0.97
N LYS A 174 -6.63 0.38 1.67
CA LYS A 174 -6.01 -0.67 2.48
C LYS A 174 -5.13 -1.67 1.72
N ARG A 175 -5.00 -1.51 0.41
CA ARG A 175 -4.06 -2.28 -0.40
C ARG A 175 -2.61 -1.81 -0.26
N THR A 176 -2.27 -0.97 0.69
CA THR A 176 -0.88 -0.52 0.85
C THR A 176 0.04 -1.60 1.45
N THR A 177 -0.47 -2.55 2.24
CA THR A 177 0.32 -3.72 2.73
C THR A 177 0.07 -5.02 1.96
N MET A 178 -0.97 -5.09 1.12
CA MET A 178 -1.10 -6.11 0.06
C MET A 178 -0.60 -5.61 -1.30
N GLY A 179 0.06 -4.45 -1.31
CA GLY A 179 0.42 -3.68 -2.49
C GLY A 179 1.90 -3.67 -2.82
N GLU A 180 2.72 -4.45 -2.11
CA GLU A 180 4.11 -4.69 -2.47
C GLU A 180 4.19 -5.39 -3.83
N GLU A 181 3.28 -6.31 -4.13
CA GLU A 181 3.26 -7.04 -5.42
C GLU A 181 2.48 -6.26 -6.52
N VAL A 182 1.33 -5.68 -6.16
CA VAL A 182 0.31 -5.17 -7.09
C VAL A 182 0.76 -4.00 -7.98
N LYS A 183 1.59 -3.09 -7.45
CA LYS A 183 1.92 -1.83 -8.15
C LYS A 183 3.02 -2.07 -9.20
N ASP A 184 3.96 -2.94 -8.90
CA ASP A 184 5.10 -3.23 -9.76
C ASP A 184 4.68 -4.10 -10.95
N ASP A 185 3.63 -4.91 -10.76
CA ASP A 185 2.97 -5.65 -11.83
C ASP A 185 2.23 -4.74 -12.83
N LEU A 186 1.73 -3.58 -12.39
CA LEU A 186 0.94 -2.68 -13.25
C LEU A 186 1.81 -1.98 -14.29
N ASP A 187 3.01 -1.55 -13.92
CA ASP A 187 3.94 -0.85 -14.82
C ASP A 187 4.41 -1.78 -15.95
N MET A 188 4.67 -3.06 -15.63
CA MET A 188 4.97 -4.10 -16.61
C MET A 188 3.84 -4.32 -17.61
N ILE A 189 2.62 -4.33 -17.08
CA ILE A 189 1.42 -4.62 -17.84
C ILE A 189 1.02 -3.44 -18.73
N GLU A 190 1.21 -2.20 -18.27
CA GLU A 190 0.90 -0.98 -19.01
C GLU A 190 1.78 -0.85 -20.26
N ALA A 191 3.09 -1.06 -20.14
CA ALA A 191 3.99 -1.10 -21.30
C ALA A 191 3.67 -2.27 -22.26
N THR A 192 3.25 -3.41 -21.71
CA THR A 192 2.84 -4.59 -22.51
C THR A 192 1.45 -4.43 -23.15
N GLN A 193 0.65 -3.41 -22.80
CA GLN A 193 -0.62 -3.16 -23.49
C GLN A 193 -0.44 -2.82 -24.98
N ARG A 194 0.72 -2.26 -25.36
CA ARG A 194 1.03 -1.90 -26.75
C ARG A 194 1.01 -3.12 -27.69
N VAL A 195 1.34 -4.32 -27.17
CA VAL A 195 1.33 -5.60 -27.90
C VAL A 195 0.01 -6.39 -27.75
N GLY A 196 -0.91 -5.94 -26.90
CA GLY A 196 -2.28 -6.43 -26.83
C GLY A 196 -2.45 -7.75 -26.07
N ILE A 197 -2.48 -7.70 -24.74
CA ILE A 197 -2.61 -8.90 -23.88
C ILE A 197 -3.96 -9.61 -24.09
N ILE A 198 -3.89 -10.88 -24.49
CA ILE A 198 -5.02 -11.82 -24.58
C ILE A 198 -5.29 -12.42 -23.21
N LYS A 199 -4.28 -13.05 -22.62
CA LYS A 199 -4.29 -13.69 -21.29
C LYS A 199 -2.88 -13.98 -20.83
N GLY A 200 -2.69 -14.24 -19.54
CA GLY A 200 -1.37 -14.59 -19.03
C GLY A 200 -1.40 -15.07 -17.58
N THR A 201 -0.24 -15.47 -17.13
CA THR A 201 0.00 -15.83 -15.73
C THR A 201 1.21 -15.08 -15.23
N MET A 202 1.26 -14.89 -13.92
CA MET A 202 2.35 -14.21 -13.27
C MET A 202 2.78 -14.97 -12.04
N THR A 203 4.08 -15.05 -11.84
CA THR A 203 4.68 -15.57 -10.61
C THR A 203 5.56 -14.48 -10.04
N THR A 204 5.35 -14.11 -8.79
CA THR A 204 6.33 -13.27 -8.10
C THR A 204 7.19 -14.11 -7.20
N THR A 205 8.51 -14.02 -7.37
CA THR A 205 9.48 -14.56 -6.41
C THR A 205 9.81 -13.43 -5.46
N HIS A 206 9.27 -13.51 -4.26
CA HIS A 206 9.18 -12.40 -3.34
C HIS A 206 10.02 -12.66 -2.09
N SER A 207 10.74 -11.65 -1.62
CA SER A 207 11.42 -11.68 -0.33
C SER A 207 10.43 -11.98 0.82
N TYR A 208 10.90 -12.60 1.89
CA TYR A 208 10.04 -12.79 3.06
C TYR A 208 9.77 -11.44 3.74
N THR A 209 8.59 -11.29 4.35
CA THR A 209 8.19 -10.08 5.08
C THR A 209 7.94 -10.39 6.55
N GLY A 210 7.65 -9.34 7.34
CA GLY A 210 7.37 -9.46 8.78
C GLY A 210 6.19 -10.35 9.15
N ASP A 211 5.31 -10.70 8.20
CA ASP A 211 4.18 -11.62 8.44
C ASP A 211 4.60 -13.11 8.40
N GLN A 212 5.82 -13.42 7.96
CA GLN A 212 6.36 -14.79 7.96
C GLN A 212 7.12 -15.12 9.26
N ARG A 213 7.21 -16.41 9.57
CA ARG A 213 7.78 -16.89 10.84
C ARG A 213 9.27 -17.19 10.72
N LEU A 214 10.05 -16.81 11.74
CA LEU A 214 11.49 -17.14 11.80
C LEU A 214 11.73 -18.65 11.99
N LEU A 215 10.96 -19.26 12.89
CA LEU A 215 10.87 -20.71 13.08
C LEU A 215 9.46 -21.18 12.72
N ASP A 216 9.27 -22.48 12.56
CA ASP A 216 7.94 -23.04 12.33
C ASP A 216 6.98 -22.62 13.48
N ALA A 217 5.92 -21.89 13.16
CA ALA A 217 4.97 -21.33 14.12
C ALA A 217 3.58 -21.11 13.52
N SER A 218 2.58 -20.89 14.36
CA SER A 218 1.18 -20.78 13.92
C SER A 218 0.97 -19.63 12.92
N HIS A 219 0.27 -19.95 11.82
CA HIS A 219 -0.15 -18.98 10.81
C HIS A 219 -1.40 -19.50 10.09
N ARG A 220 -2.28 -18.59 9.62
CA ARG A 220 -3.55 -18.95 8.95
C ARG A 220 -3.34 -19.68 7.61
N ASP A 221 -2.27 -19.31 6.91
CA ASP A 221 -1.75 -20.03 5.75
C ASP A 221 -0.68 -20.99 6.26
N LEU A 222 -0.97 -22.29 6.23
CA LEU A 222 -0.10 -23.34 6.76
C LEU A 222 1.25 -23.42 6.04
N ARG A 223 1.35 -22.92 4.79
CA ARG A 223 2.65 -22.86 4.10
C ARG A 223 3.52 -21.76 4.69
N ARG A 224 2.91 -20.61 5.04
CA ARG A 224 3.59 -19.47 5.69
C ARG A 224 3.83 -19.65 7.19
N ALA A 225 3.34 -20.76 7.75
CA ALA A 225 3.69 -21.21 9.09
C ALA A 225 5.14 -21.73 9.19
N ARG A 226 5.78 -22.04 8.05
CA ARG A 226 7.13 -22.62 8.00
C ARG A 226 8.21 -21.53 8.07
N ALA A 227 9.37 -21.88 8.61
CA ALA A 227 10.53 -20.98 8.78
C ALA A 227 10.92 -20.28 7.47
N ALA A 228 10.81 -18.95 7.46
CA ALA A 228 10.91 -18.13 6.25
C ALA A 228 12.30 -18.19 5.59
N ALA A 229 13.35 -18.16 6.40
CA ALA A 229 14.73 -18.14 5.93
C ALA A 229 15.26 -19.52 5.46
N LEU A 230 14.42 -20.57 5.52
CA LEU A 230 14.81 -21.94 5.18
C LEU A 230 13.97 -22.55 4.05
N ASN A 231 12.94 -21.86 3.58
CA ASN A 231 11.95 -22.45 2.67
C ASN A 231 11.63 -21.53 1.49
N ILE A 232 11.31 -22.16 0.35
CA ILE A 232 10.54 -21.54 -0.72
C ILE A 232 9.06 -21.82 -0.42
N VAL A 233 8.27 -20.80 -0.16
CA VAL A 233 6.91 -20.93 0.36
C VAL A 233 5.90 -20.43 -0.69
N PRO A 234 5.15 -21.33 -1.36
CA PRO A 234 4.15 -20.92 -2.34
C PRO A 234 2.88 -20.39 -1.67
N THR A 235 2.39 -19.23 -2.09
CA THR A 235 1.15 -18.62 -1.56
C THR A 235 0.33 -17.97 -2.68
N SER A 236 -0.93 -17.69 -2.39
CA SER A 236 -1.79 -16.95 -3.32
C SER A 236 -1.44 -15.47 -3.31
N THR A 237 -1.39 -14.85 -4.49
CA THR A 237 -1.20 -13.40 -4.63
C THR A 237 -2.52 -12.67 -4.91
N GLY A 238 -2.64 -11.44 -4.41
CA GLY A 238 -3.72 -10.52 -4.74
C GLY A 238 -3.47 -9.72 -6.03
N ALA A 239 -2.27 -9.80 -6.59
CA ALA A 239 -1.79 -8.99 -7.70
C ALA A 239 -2.69 -8.98 -8.92
N ALA A 240 -2.98 -10.15 -9.50
CA ALA A 240 -3.80 -10.24 -10.71
C ALA A 240 -5.21 -9.67 -10.53
N LYS A 241 -5.82 -9.86 -9.35
CA LYS A 241 -7.12 -9.24 -9.00
C LYS A 241 -7.02 -7.74 -8.89
N ALA A 242 -5.86 -7.23 -8.51
CA ALA A 242 -5.65 -5.81 -8.33
C ALA A 242 -5.34 -5.08 -9.62
N VAL A 243 -4.57 -5.70 -10.52
CA VAL A 243 -4.41 -5.25 -11.90
C VAL A 243 -5.78 -5.08 -12.56
N ALA A 244 -6.67 -6.06 -12.43
CA ALA A 244 -8.02 -5.99 -12.99
C ALA A 244 -8.89 -4.84 -12.45
N LEU A 245 -8.56 -4.26 -11.28
CA LEU A 245 -9.26 -3.09 -10.76
C LEU A 245 -8.75 -1.78 -11.35
N VAL A 246 -7.46 -1.70 -11.67
CA VAL A 246 -6.84 -0.49 -12.24
C VAL A 246 -6.98 -0.49 -13.77
N LEU A 247 -6.88 -1.66 -14.39
CA LEU A 247 -7.00 -1.89 -15.83
C LEU A 247 -8.17 -2.85 -16.10
N PRO A 248 -9.42 -2.36 -16.16
CA PRO A 248 -10.61 -3.21 -16.31
C PRO A 248 -10.61 -4.10 -17.55
N THR A 249 -9.89 -3.69 -18.61
CA THR A 249 -9.69 -4.46 -19.85
C THR A 249 -8.95 -5.79 -19.64
N LEU A 250 -8.30 -5.97 -18.49
CA LEU A 250 -7.56 -7.16 -18.09
C LEU A 250 -8.31 -8.05 -17.08
N LYS A 251 -9.56 -7.70 -16.74
CA LYS A 251 -10.38 -8.49 -15.84
C LYS A 251 -10.57 -9.91 -16.37
N GLY A 252 -10.15 -10.90 -15.59
CA GLY A 252 -10.23 -12.32 -15.95
C GLY A 252 -9.18 -12.81 -16.95
N LYS A 253 -8.25 -11.94 -17.38
CA LYS A 253 -7.17 -12.30 -18.32
C LYS A 253 -5.88 -12.71 -17.63
N LEU A 254 -5.67 -12.30 -16.39
CA LEU A 254 -4.46 -12.58 -15.62
C LEU A 254 -4.80 -13.35 -14.35
N ASN A 255 -3.90 -14.25 -13.97
CA ASN A 255 -3.89 -14.94 -12.69
C ASN A 255 -2.44 -15.16 -12.25
N GLY A 256 -2.20 -15.59 -11.02
CA GLY A 256 -0.84 -15.81 -10.57
C GLY A 256 -0.70 -16.39 -9.18
N ILE A 257 0.56 -16.65 -8.81
CA ILE A 257 0.97 -17.09 -7.48
C ILE A 257 2.19 -16.28 -7.02
N ALA A 258 2.49 -16.38 -5.73
CA ALA A 258 3.75 -15.88 -5.17
C ALA A 258 4.56 -17.05 -4.61
N LEU A 259 5.89 -16.96 -4.74
CA LEU A 259 6.86 -17.83 -4.11
C LEU A 259 7.67 -16.96 -3.14
N ARG A 260 7.48 -17.15 -1.84
CA ARG A 260 8.30 -16.44 -0.85
C ARG A 260 9.63 -17.15 -0.68
N VAL A 261 10.75 -16.44 -0.80
CA VAL A 261 12.10 -17.02 -0.77
C VAL A 261 12.95 -16.46 0.37
N PRO A 262 14.05 -17.14 0.76
CA PRO A 262 14.97 -16.71 1.83
C PRO A 262 15.83 -15.47 1.53
N THR A 263 15.21 -14.39 1.06
CA THR A 263 15.85 -13.08 0.88
C THR A 263 15.11 -12.03 1.70
N PRO A 264 15.83 -11.09 2.35
CA PRO A 264 15.21 -10.13 3.26
C PRO A 264 14.57 -8.93 2.55
N ASN A 265 15.00 -8.60 1.33
CA ASN A 265 14.46 -7.52 0.53
C ASN A 265 14.81 -7.74 -0.96
N VAL A 266 14.11 -7.00 -1.82
CA VAL A 266 14.08 -7.10 -3.27
C VAL A 266 13.39 -8.37 -3.74
N SER A 267 12.54 -8.20 -4.73
CA SER A 267 11.67 -9.23 -5.27
C SER A 267 11.66 -9.12 -6.80
N VAL A 268 11.13 -10.13 -7.47
CA VAL A 268 11.08 -10.19 -8.92
C VAL A 268 9.74 -10.71 -9.41
N VAL A 269 9.22 -10.10 -10.46
CA VAL A 269 8.04 -10.53 -11.20
C VAL A 269 8.48 -11.32 -12.42
N ASP A 270 7.81 -12.46 -12.62
CA ASP A 270 7.87 -13.27 -13.83
C ASP A 270 6.49 -13.23 -14.50
N LEU A 271 6.37 -12.43 -15.55
CA LEU A 271 5.13 -12.23 -16.29
C LEU A 271 5.18 -13.01 -17.60
N VAL A 272 4.25 -13.94 -17.80
CA VAL A 272 4.10 -14.70 -19.05
C VAL A 272 2.73 -14.41 -19.65
N VAL A 273 2.70 -13.82 -20.84
CA VAL A 273 1.47 -13.37 -21.49
C VAL A 273 1.40 -13.81 -22.95
N GLN A 274 0.20 -14.22 -23.36
CA GLN A 274 -0.13 -14.34 -24.77
C GLN A 274 -0.58 -12.96 -25.30
N VAL A 275 -0.01 -12.55 -26.42
CA VAL A 275 -0.25 -11.25 -27.06
C VAL A 275 -0.94 -11.43 -28.41
N SER A 276 -1.72 -10.44 -28.83
CA SER A 276 -2.47 -10.49 -30.09
C SER A 276 -1.66 -9.99 -31.29
N LYS A 277 -0.67 -9.13 -31.04
CA LYS A 277 0.28 -8.68 -32.06
C LYS A 277 1.53 -9.53 -31.98
N LYS A 278 1.91 -10.12 -33.11
CA LYS A 278 3.18 -10.84 -33.26
C LYS A 278 4.33 -9.90 -32.93
N THR A 279 5.31 -10.38 -32.18
CA THR A 279 6.45 -9.57 -31.73
C THR A 279 7.72 -10.40 -31.54
N PHE A 280 8.82 -9.74 -31.17
CA PHE A 280 10.09 -10.36 -30.78
C PHE A 280 10.71 -9.59 -29.59
N ALA A 281 11.73 -10.17 -28.94
CA ALA A 281 12.23 -9.67 -27.65
C ALA A 281 12.73 -8.22 -27.72
N GLU A 282 13.41 -7.84 -28.80
CA GLU A 282 13.94 -6.50 -29.01
C GLU A 282 12.82 -5.46 -29.18
N GLU A 283 11.70 -5.80 -29.82
CA GLU A 283 10.52 -4.91 -29.89
C GLU A 283 9.88 -4.70 -28.53
N VAL A 284 9.76 -5.78 -27.75
CA VAL A 284 9.22 -5.73 -26.38
C VAL A 284 10.11 -4.84 -25.51
N ASN A 285 11.43 -5.06 -25.54
CA ASN A 285 12.41 -4.26 -24.80
C ASN A 285 12.40 -2.79 -25.26
N ALA A 286 12.31 -2.52 -26.56
CA ALA A 286 12.21 -1.17 -27.08
C ALA A 286 10.93 -0.46 -26.61
N ALA A 287 9.80 -1.17 -26.51
CA ALA A 287 8.56 -0.63 -25.97
C ALA A 287 8.70 -0.25 -24.49
N PHE A 288 9.36 -1.09 -23.68
CA PHE A 288 9.65 -0.77 -22.28
C PHE A 288 10.55 0.45 -22.13
N ARG A 289 11.60 0.57 -22.95
CA ARG A 289 12.49 1.75 -22.93
C ARG A 289 11.74 3.02 -23.30
N ASP A 290 10.92 2.96 -24.35
CA ASP A 290 10.11 4.11 -24.77
C ASP A 290 9.18 4.58 -23.65
N SER A 291 8.52 3.64 -22.95
CA SER A 291 7.66 3.96 -21.80
C SER A 291 8.45 4.50 -20.61
N ALA A 292 9.63 3.95 -20.33
CA ALA A 292 10.51 4.40 -19.25
C ALA A 292 11.07 5.82 -19.48
N GLU A 293 11.23 6.24 -20.73
CA GLU A 293 11.69 7.61 -21.06
C GLU A 293 10.54 8.63 -21.10
N LYS A 294 9.29 8.16 -21.23
CA LYS A 294 8.09 8.98 -21.44
C LYS A 294 7.12 8.88 -20.27
N GLU A 295 6.01 8.15 -20.44
CA GLU A 295 4.88 8.14 -19.52
C GLU A 295 5.21 7.54 -18.14
N LEU A 296 6.19 6.64 -18.07
CA LEU A 296 6.63 5.96 -16.84
C LEU A 296 8.00 6.45 -16.37
N LYS A 297 8.43 7.65 -16.78
CA LYS A 297 9.71 8.20 -16.34
C LYS A 297 9.80 8.36 -14.83
N GLY A 298 10.83 7.75 -14.24
CA GLY A 298 11.05 7.71 -12.79
C GLY A 298 10.23 6.64 -12.06
N ILE A 299 9.40 5.89 -12.80
CA ILE A 299 8.55 4.80 -12.28
C ILE A 299 9.04 3.45 -12.81
N LEU A 300 9.43 3.40 -14.08
CA LEU A 300 9.96 2.24 -14.79
C LEU A 300 11.40 2.50 -15.21
N SER A 301 12.25 1.49 -15.13
CA SER A 301 13.57 1.46 -15.77
C SER A 301 13.77 0.16 -16.55
N VAL A 302 14.82 0.14 -17.38
CA VAL A 302 15.26 -1.04 -18.13
C VAL A 302 16.76 -1.21 -17.89
N CYS A 303 17.17 -2.42 -17.51
CA CYS A 303 18.55 -2.79 -17.20
C CYS A 303 19.06 -3.79 -18.25
N ASP A 304 20.31 -3.59 -18.69
CA ASP A 304 21.01 -4.47 -19.65
C ASP A 304 22.12 -5.27 -18.98
N GLU A 305 22.53 -4.83 -17.80
CA GLU A 305 23.57 -5.44 -17.00
C GLU A 305 23.06 -6.73 -16.34
N PRO A 306 23.90 -7.78 -16.24
CA PRO A 306 23.54 -9.04 -15.59
C PRO A 306 23.59 -8.92 -14.06
N LEU A 307 22.68 -8.14 -13.49
CA LEU A 307 22.56 -7.86 -12.06
C LEU A 307 21.75 -8.92 -11.32
N VAL A 308 21.82 -8.90 -9.98
CA VAL A 308 21.06 -9.78 -9.09
C VAL A 308 20.29 -8.97 -8.04
N SER A 309 19.46 -9.63 -7.24
CA SER A 309 18.50 -8.97 -6.34
C SER A 309 19.10 -7.86 -5.47
N VAL A 310 20.29 -8.04 -4.88
CA VAL A 310 20.88 -7.03 -3.99
C VAL A 310 21.20 -5.71 -4.70
N ASP A 311 21.46 -5.75 -6.00
CA ASP A 311 21.85 -4.58 -6.79
C ASP A 311 20.67 -3.61 -7.03
N PHE A 312 19.43 -4.08 -6.86
CA PHE A 312 18.21 -3.28 -7.01
C PHE A 312 17.72 -2.68 -5.68
N ARG A 313 18.45 -2.89 -4.57
CA ARG A 313 18.08 -2.32 -3.28
C ARG A 313 18.14 -0.79 -3.32
N CYS A 314 17.19 -0.13 -2.66
CA CYS A 314 17.07 1.33 -2.64
C CYS A 314 16.90 1.94 -4.04
N SER A 315 16.35 1.18 -4.98
CA SER A 315 16.00 1.70 -6.30
C SER A 315 14.75 2.56 -6.23
N ASP A 316 14.82 3.81 -6.71
CA ASP A 316 13.71 4.77 -6.63
C ASP A 316 12.55 4.47 -7.59
N VAL A 317 12.76 3.57 -8.56
CA VAL A 317 11.72 3.14 -9.51
C VAL A 317 10.86 2.02 -8.89
N SER A 318 9.63 1.88 -9.36
CA SER A 318 8.75 0.77 -8.95
C SER A 318 9.24 -0.53 -9.55
N SER A 319 9.72 -0.49 -10.79
CA SER A 319 10.08 -1.69 -11.52
C SER A 319 11.25 -1.46 -12.47
N THR A 320 12.15 -2.45 -12.54
CA THR A 320 13.28 -2.49 -13.46
C THR A 320 13.18 -3.72 -14.33
N VAL A 321 12.91 -3.55 -15.63
CA VAL A 321 12.90 -4.65 -16.61
C VAL A 321 14.31 -5.18 -16.80
N ASP A 322 14.49 -6.49 -16.68
CA ASP A 322 15.72 -7.14 -17.10
C ASP A 322 15.62 -7.49 -18.59
N SER A 323 16.22 -6.64 -19.44
CA SER A 323 16.08 -6.76 -20.89
C SER A 323 16.68 -8.06 -21.42
N SER A 324 17.68 -8.60 -20.73
CA SER A 324 18.40 -9.81 -21.10
C SER A 324 17.57 -11.08 -20.88
N LEU A 325 16.55 -10.99 -20.03
CA LEU A 325 15.66 -12.09 -19.67
C LEU A 325 14.29 -12.03 -20.38
N THR A 326 14.06 -11.04 -21.23
CA THR A 326 12.87 -10.99 -22.09
C THR A 326 12.93 -12.14 -23.10
N MET A 327 11.89 -12.95 -23.16
CA MET A 327 11.79 -14.08 -24.09
C MET A 327 10.50 -14.00 -24.89
N VAL A 328 10.58 -14.37 -26.17
CA VAL A 328 9.40 -14.58 -27.01
C VAL A 328 9.45 -16.00 -27.55
N MET A 329 8.42 -16.77 -27.26
CA MET A 329 8.25 -18.14 -27.75
C MET A 329 7.20 -18.16 -28.85
N GLY A 330 7.57 -18.73 -30.01
CA GLY A 330 6.79 -18.56 -31.23
C GLY A 330 6.89 -17.11 -31.69
N ASP A 331 5.77 -16.42 -31.75
CA ASP A 331 5.68 -14.98 -32.01
C ASP A 331 4.62 -14.28 -31.14
N ASP A 332 3.95 -15.02 -30.26
CA ASP A 332 2.77 -14.55 -29.51
C ASP A 332 2.81 -14.86 -28.01
N LEU A 333 3.82 -15.58 -27.50
CA LEU A 333 3.98 -15.84 -26.07
C LEU A 333 5.22 -15.12 -25.53
N VAL A 334 4.99 -14.04 -24.78
CA VAL A 334 6.03 -13.16 -24.24
C VAL A 334 6.23 -13.44 -22.75
N LYS A 335 7.49 -13.53 -22.33
CA LYS A 335 7.92 -13.56 -20.94
C LYS A 335 8.78 -12.33 -20.65
N VAL A 336 8.46 -11.63 -19.55
CA VAL A 336 9.22 -10.47 -19.07
C VAL A 336 9.57 -10.69 -17.60
N ILE A 337 10.81 -10.35 -17.25
CA ILE A 337 11.30 -10.36 -15.87
C ILE A 337 11.51 -8.93 -15.39
N ALA A 338 11.06 -8.65 -14.17
CA ALA A 338 11.14 -7.31 -13.60
C ALA A 338 11.50 -7.32 -12.11
N TRP A 339 12.56 -6.62 -11.76
CA TRP A 339 13.02 -6.43 -10.39
C TRP A 339 12.33 -5.27 -9.72
N TYR A 340 12.10 -5.38 -8.41
CA TYR A 340 11.57 -4.30 -7.59
C TYR A 340 12.06 -4.41 -6.16
N ASP A 341 12.40 -3.27 -5.56
CA ASP A 341 12.58 -3.17 -4.11
C ASP A 341 11.20 -3.00 -3.46
N ASN A 342 10.69 -4.10 -2.90
CA ASN A 342 9.36 -4.16 -2.30
C ASN A 342 9.16 -3.24 -1.09
N GLU A 343 10.25 -2.70 -0.50
CA GLU A 343 10.16 -1.71 0.57
C GLU A 343 10.36 -0.29 0.03
N TRP A 344 11.46 -0.05 -0.68
CA TRP A 344 11.89 1.30 -1.06
C TRP A 344 11.12 1.88 -2.24
N GLY A 345 11.04 1.16 -3.37
CA GLY A 345 10.33 1.63 -4.56
C GLY A 345 8.86 1.87 -4.25
N TYR A 346 8.26 0.96 -3.47
CA TYR A 346 6.92 1.13 -2.92
C TYR A 346 6.78 2.40 -2.05
N SER A 347 7.75 2.67 -1.16
CA SER A 347 7.73 3.87 -0.32
C SER A 347 7.82 5.16 -1.14
N GLN A 348 8.65 5.21 -2.18
CA GLN A 348 8.71 6.34 -3.11
C GLN A 348 7.35 6.58 -3.77
N ARG A 349 6.71 5.50 -4.21
CA ARG A 349 5.37 5.52 -4.81
C ARG A 349 4.27 6.02 -3.89
N VAL A 350 4.42 5.88 -2.57
CA VAL A 350 3.52 6.48 -1.57
C VAL A 350 3.75 7.99 -1.47
N VAL A 351 5.01 8.43 -1.50
CA VAL A 351 5.38 9.86 -1.51
C VAL A 351 4.85 10.54 -2.77
N ASP A 352 5.07 9.96 -3.95
CA ASP A 352 4.57 10.49 -5.22
C ASP A 352 3.04 10.64 -5.22
N LEU A 353 2.33 9.66 -4.66
CA LEU A 353 0.88 9.75 -4.53
C LEU A 353 0.47 10.91 -3.63
N ALA A 354 1.20 11.14 -2.53
CA ALA A 354 0.95 12.28 -1.66
C ALA A 354 1.18 13.61 -2.40
N HIS A 355 2.24 13.71 -3.22
CA HIS A 355 2.47 14.87 -4.10
C HIS A 355 1.32 15.09 -5.08
N ILE A 356 0.94 14.07 -5.86
CA ILE A 356 -0.12 14.19 -6.87
C ILE A 356 -1.44 14.65 -6.22
N VAL A 357 -1.74 14.13 -5.03
CA VAL A 357 -2.92 14.51 -4.26
C VAL A 357 -2.83 15.97 -3.79
N ALA A 358 -1.66 16.43 -3.38
CA ALA A 358 -1.41 17.82 -2.98
C ALA A 358 -1.45 18.80 -4.17
N ASP A 359 -0.91 18.43 -5.33
CA ASP A 359 -0.86 19.29 -6.52
C ASP A 359 -2.23 19.44 -7.21
N ASN A 360 -3.02 18.37 -7.23
CA ASN A 360 -4.37 18.38 -7.85
C ASN A 360 -5.45 18.93 -6.91
N TRP A 361 -5.02 19.71 -5.94
CA TRP A 361 -5.83 20.35 -4.94
C TRP A 361 -6.50 21.61 -5.50
N LYS A 362 -7.82 21.57 -5.61
CA LYS A 362 -8.67 22.71 -5.95
C LYS A 362 -9.80 22.87 -4.95
#